data_AF-A7T502-F1
#
_entry.id   AF-A7T502-F1
#
_cell.length_a   1.000
_cell.length_b   1.000
_cell.length_c   1.000
_cell.angle_alpha   90.00
_cell.angle_beta   90.00
_cell.angle_gamma   90.00
#
_symmetry.space_group_name_H-M   'P 1'
#
loop_
_entity.id
_entity.type
_entity.pdbx_description
1 polymer ?
#
loop_
_entity_poly.entity_id
_entity_poly.type
_entity_poly.pdbx_seq_one_letter_code
_entity_poly.pdbx_strand_id
1 'polypeptide(L)'
;LQETSEFLKRKAEVESFNKANRWRKRGLSLVPLRWSAMWGNGRYGALVSVFNNDGTVQITHGGIEVGQGINTKAVLQCCEALNNRLTPIRQKYKPKNWQELISKSYSDGVDLSAKSMFFDPEMYPIQYSSYGATCTEAELDVLTGESQILRTDILYDCGQR
;
A
#
# COMPACT_ATOMS: atom_id res chain seq x y z
N LEU A 1 -1.93 -10.52 -17.66
CA LEU A 1 -0.97 -11.50 -17.10
C LEU A 1 -0.62 -12.63 -18.08
N GLN A 2 -1.60 -13.24 -18.77
CA GLN A 2 -1.32 -14.34 -19.71
C GLN A 2 -0.30 -13.95 -20.80
N GLU A 3 -0.45 -12.75 -21.37
CA GLU A 3 0.49 -12.19 -22.36
C GLU A 3 1.84 -11.83 -21.72
N THR A 4 1.84 -11.00 -20.66
CA THR A 4 3.06 -10.48 -20.03
C THR A 4 3.94 -11.56 -19.39
N SER A 5 3.35 -12.69 -18.98
CA SER A 5 4.09 -13.86 -18.46
C SER A 5 4.48 -14.88 -19.54
N GLU A 6 4.13 -14.63 -20.80
CA GLU A 6 4.33 -15.54 -21.94
C GLU A 6 3.73 -16.94 -21.70
N PHE A 7 2.58 -17.03 -21.03
CA PHE A 7 2.06 -18.29 -20.49
C PHE A 7 1.94 -19.41 -21.52
N LEU A 8 1.39 -19.13 -22.71
CA LEU A 8 1.19 -20.15 -23.75
C LEU A 8 2.51 -20.68 -24.32
N LYS A 9 3.49 -19.79 -24.52
CA LYS A 9 4.83 -20.15 -24.99
C LYS A 9 5.55 -21.02 -23.95
N ARG A 10 5.58 -20.58 -22.69
CA ARG A 10 6.20 -21.34 -21.60
C ARG A 10 5.50 -22.67 -21.34
N LYS A 11 4.18 -22.75 -21.53
CA LYS A 11 3.46 -24.03 -21.43
C LYS A 11 3.99 -25.05 -22.45
N ALA A 12 4.24 -24.64 -23.70
CA ALA A 12 4.83 -25.51 -24.72
C ALA A 12 6.29 -25.89 -24.41
N GLU A 13 7.07 -24.98 -23.83
CA GLU A 13 8.44 -25.24 -23.36
C GLU A 13 8.45 -26.26 -22.23
N VAL A 14 7.54 -26.14 -21.25
CA VAL A 14 7.35 -27.09 -20.15
C VAL A 14 6.98 -28.49 -20.68
N GLU A 15 6.07 -28.58 -21.64
CA GLU A 15 5.72 -29.87 -22.26
C GLU A 15 6.91 -30.51 -22.98
N SER A 16 7.70 -29.69 -23.68
CA SER A 16 8.92 -30.14 -24.38
C SER A 16 9.99 -30.63 -23.39
N PHE A 17 10.22 -29.87 -22.32
CA PHE A 17 11.11 -30.24 -21.23
C PHE A 17 10.69 -31.56 -20.57
N ASN A 18 9.39 -31.72 -20.31
CA ASN A 18 8.84 -32.93 -19.68
C ASN A 18 8.97 -34.17 -20.56
N LYS A 19 8.95 -34.04 -21.88
CA LYS A 19 9.21 -35.14 -22.81
C LYS A 19 10.70 -35.52 -22.85
N ALA A 20 11.58 -34.52 -22.81
CA ALA A 20 13.03 -34.72 -22.84
C ALA A 20 13.62 -35.27 -21.53
N ASN A 21 12.96 -35.04 -20.39
CA ASN A 21 13.49 -35.38 -19.07
C ASN A 21 12.62 -36.41 -18.35
N ARG A 22 13.19 -37.57 -17.99
CA ARG A 22 12.46 -38.63 -17.25
C ARG A 22 12.25 -38.28 -15.77
N TRP A 23 13.29 -37.75 -15.13
CA TRP A 23 13.37 -37.58 -13.66
C TRP A 23 13.30 -36.13 -13.19
N ARG A 24 13.33 -35.18 -14.12
CA ARG A 24 13.10 -33.75 -13.86
C ARG A 24 11.84 -33.33 -14.59
N LYS A 25 10.89 -32.72 -13.90
CA LYS A 25 9.63 -32.27 -14.48
C LYS A 25 9.39 -30.82 -14.13
N ARG A 26 8.83 -30.07 -15.08
CA ARG A 26 8.34 -28.71 -14.86
C ARG A 26 6.83 -28.66 -14.82
N GLY A 27 6.31 -27.74 -14.02
CA GLY A 27 4.91 -27.39 -13.96
C GLY A 27 4.75 -25.89 -14.11
N LEU A 28 3.68 -25.46 -14.79
CA LEU A 28 3.29 -24.06 -14.95
C LEU A 28 1.81 -23.93 -14.59
N SER A 29 1.48 -23.01 -13.69
CA SER A 29 0.10 -22.75 -13.27
C SER A 29 -0.22 -21.27 -13.29
N LEU A 30 -1.42 -20.91 -13.75
CA LEU A 30 -1.96 -19.56 -13.72
C LEU A 30 -3.24 -19.56 -12.90
N VAL A 31 -3.27 -18.79 -11.82
CA VAL A 31 -4.36 -18.77 -10.85
C VAL A 31 -4.87 -17.32 -10.68
N PRO A 32 -6.17 -17.06 -10.92
CA PRO A 32 -6.78 -15.77 -10.59
C PRO A 32 -7.04 -15.65 -9.09
N LEU A 33 -7.07 -14.41 -8.59
CA LEU A 33 -7.37 -14.05 -7.21
C LEU A 33 -8.47 -12.98 -7.20
N ARG A 34 -9.44 -13.17 -6.32
CA ARG A 34 -10.33 -12.11 -5.85
C ARG A 34 -10.29 -12.10 -4.34
N TRP A 35 -9.90 -10.98 -3.76
CA TRP A 35 -9.89 -10.77 -2.33
C TRP A 35 -10.80 -9.60 -1.96
N SER A 36 -11.89 -9.92 -1.27
CA SER A 36 -12.82 -8.94 -0.75
C SER A 36 -12.45 -8.64 0.70
N ALA A 37 -11.77 -7.52 0.92
CA ALA A 37 -11.47 -7.07 2.28
C ALA A 37 -12.76 -6.63 2.98
N MET A 38 -13.14 -7.32 4.05
CA MET A 38 -14.21 -6.88 4.94
C MET A 38 -13.58 -6.28 6.19
N TRP A 39 -13.55 -4.96 6.29
CA TRP A 39 -13.09 -4.26 7.48
C TRP A 39 -14.27 -4.00 8.41
N GLY A 40 -14.55 -4.94 9.31
CA GLY A 40 -15.44 -4.71 10.44
C GLY A 40 -14.79 -3.76 11.44
N ASN A 41 -15.32 -2.54 11.58
CA ASN A 41 -14.98 -1.58 12.66
C ASN A 41 -13.55 -0.99 12.64
N GLY A 42 -13.02 -0.62 11.47
CA GLY A 42 -11.72 0.06 11.32
C GLY A 42 -11.71 1.56 11.68
N ARG A 43 -12.22 1.96 12.85
CA ARG A 43 -12.23 3.36 13.30
C ARG A 43 -10.91 3.71 13.97
N TYR A 44 -9.95 4.21 13.20
CA TYR A 44 -8.67 4.66 13.75
C TYR A 44 -8.62 6.19 13.81
N GLY A 45 -8.44 6.70 15.02
CA GLY A 45 -8.13 8.12 15.24
C GLY A 45 -6.64 8.38 15.02
N ALA A 46 -6.33 9.52 14.42
CA ALA A 46 -5.00 10.10 14.37
C ALA A 46 -5.03 11.49 15.02
N LEU A 47 -3.98 11.82 15.77
CA LEU A 47 -3.73 13.13 16.35
C LEU A 47 -2.40 13.63 15.78
N VAL A 48 -2.40 14.86 15.28
CA VAL A 48 -1.21 15.57 14.83
C VAL A 48 -1.06 16.86 15.62
N SER A 49 0.18 17.21 15.99
CA SER A 49 0.54 18.44 16.68
C SER A 49 1.78 19.05 16.05
N VAL A 50 1.76 20.35 15.78
CA VAL A 50 2.93 21.12 15.32
C VAL A 50 3.45 22.01 16.44
N PHE A 51 4.73 21.87 16.78
CA PHE A 51 5.38 22.67 17.82
C PHE A 51 5.81 24.03 17.28
N ASN A 52 5.47 25.09 18.02
CA ASN A 52 5.68 26.47 17.57
C ASN A 52 7.16 26.86 17.41
N ASN A 53 8.05 26.34 18.26
CA ASN A 53 9.41 26.87 18.37
C ASN A 53 10.31 26.47 17.18
N ASP A 54 10.16 25.23 16.69
CA ASP A 54 10.98 24.66 15.63
C ASP A 54 10.17 24.14 14.43
N GLY A 55 8.84 24.11 14.55
CA GLY A 55 7.94 23.56 13.55
C GLY A 55 7.92 22.04 13.51
N THR A 56 8.46 21.34 14.51
CA THR A 56 8.42 19.87 14.53
C THR A 56 6.97 19.36 14.56
N VAL A 57 6.72 18.27 13.85
CA VAL A 57 5.38 17.67 13.72
C VAL A 57 5.39 16.31 14.41
N GLN A 58 4.50 16.11 15.37
CA GLN A 58 4.27 14.84 16.04
C GLN A 58 2.92 14.26 15.62
N ILE A 59 2.89 12.96 15.32
CA ILE A 59 1.68 12.23 14.97
C ILE A 59 1.55 11.00 15.87
N THR A 60 0.33 10.72 16.34
CA THR A 60 -0.01 9.49 17.05
C THR A 60 -1.32 8.92 16.51
N HIS A 61 -1.42 7.61 16.38
CA HIS A 61 -2.63 6.92 15.92
C HIS A 61 -2.81 5.56 16.59
N GLY A 62 -4.04 5.04 16.56
CA GLY A 62 -4.36 3.74 17.15
C GLY A 62 -3.87 2.50 16.38
N GLY A 63 -3.34 2.69 15.17
CA GLY A 63 -2.74 1.60 14.38
C GLY A 63 -1.38 1.14 14.92
N ILE A 64 -1.07 -0.14 14.78
CA ILE A 64 0.19 -0.74 15.22
C ILE A 64 1.07 -1.01 13.99
N GLU A 65 2.29 -0.47 13.97
CA GLU A 65 3.28 -0.74 12.92
C GLU A 65 3.93 -2.11 13.14
N VAL A 66 3.81 -2.99 12.14
CA VAL A 66 4.38 -4.33 12.11
C VAL A 66 5.11 -4.62 10.78
N GLY A 67 5.45 -3.59 10.00
CA GLY A 67 6.16 -3.66 8.72
C GLY A 67 5.30 -3.32 7.50
N GLN A 68 4.02 -3.03 7.68
CA GLN A 68 3.08 -2.66 6.61
C GLN A 68 3.12 -1.18 6.23
N GLY A 69 3.85 -0.34 6.97
CA GLY A 69 4.05 1.07 6.67
C GLY A 69 2.83 1.94 7.00
N ILE A 70 2.12 1.63 8.09
CA ILE A 70 0.95 2.40 8.53
C ILE A 70 1.36 3.81 8.98
N ASN A 71 2.51 3.96 9.63
CA ASN A 71 3.01 5.26 10.08
C ASN A 71 3.23 6.21 8.90
N THR A 72 3.83 5.72 7.80
CA THR A 72 4.08 6.52 6.59
C THR A 72 2.78 6.99 5.94
N LYS A 73 1.77 6.11 5.88
CA LYS A 73 0.44 6.45 5.32
C LYS A 73 -0.30 7.46 6.19
N ALA A 74 -0.23 7.30 7.51
CA ALA A 74 -0.84 8.25 8.43
C ALA A 74 -0.21 9.64 8.33
N VAL A 75 1.12 9.74 8.15
CA VAL A 75 1.82 11.01 7.91
C VAL A 75 1.25 11.74 6.69
N LEU A 76 1.06 11.04 5.56
CA LEU A 76 0.52 11.65 4.33
C LEU A 76 -0.86 12.28 4.56
N GLN A 77 -1.76 11.55 5.22
CA GLN A 77 -3.12 12.03 5.50
C GLN A 77 -3.13 13.21 6.49
N CYS A 78 -2.28 13.17 7.52
CA CYS A 78 -2.15 14.29 8.46
C CYS A 78 -1.58 15.55 7.79
N CYS A 79 -0.61 15.39 6.88
CA CYS A 79 -0.05 16.51 6.10
C CYS A 79 -1.12 17.19 5.25
N GLU A 80 -2.02 16.43 4.61
CA GLU A 80 -3.14 16.98 3.85
C GLU A 80 -4.09 17.80 4.74
N ALA A 81 -4.48 17.26 5.90
CA ALA A 81 -5.33 17.94 6.86
C ALA A 81 -4.68 19.23 7.43
N LEU A 82 -3.39 19.19 7.76
CA LEU A 82 -2.63 20.36 8.20
C LEU A 82 -2.51 21.41 7.11
N ASN A 83 -2.24 21.00 5.87
CA ASN A 83 -2.14 21.93 4.74
C ASN A 83 -3.41 22.75 4.56
N ASN A 84 -4.59 22.12 4.69
CA ASN A 84 -5.87 22.84 4.62
C ASN A 84 -6.01 23.93 5.70
N ARG A 85 -5.54 23.67 6.92
CA ARG A 85 -5.56 24.65 8.02
C ARG A 85 -4.56 25.78 7.83
N LEU A 86 -3.43 25.51 7.19
CA LEU A 86 -2.38 26.49 6.95
C LEU A 86 -2.63 27.34 5.70
N THR A 87 -3.55 26.94 4.81
CA THR A 87 -3.90 27.67 3.58
C THR A 87 -4.22 29.16 3.81
N PRO A 88 -5.06 29.56 4.78
CA PRO A 88 -5.37 30.98 5.01
C PRO A 88 -4.14 31.80 5.43
N ILE A 89 -3.26 31.24 6.27
CA ILE A 89 -2.04 31.90 6.73
C ILE A 89 -1.02 32.02 5.59
N ARG A 90 -0.89 30.97 4.77
CA ARG A 90 -0.07 31.00 3.55
C ARG A 90 -0.51 32.10 2.59
N GLN A 91 -1.83 32.28 2.41
CA GLN A 91 -2.39 33.32 1.55
C GLN A 91 -2.19 34.73 2.13
N LYS A 92 -2.41 34.90 3.44
CA LYS A 92 -2.31 36.19 4.14
C LYS A 92 -0.88 36.72 4.21
N TYR A 93 0.07 35.90 4.62
CA TYR A 93 1.44 36.35 4.93
C TYR A 93 2.50 35.94 3.91
N LYS A 94 2.21 34.97 3.03
CA LYS A 94 3.16 34.42 2.04
C LYS A 94 4.54 34.12 2.64
N PRO A 95 4.60 33.29 3.71
CA PRO A 95 5.84 33.03 4.44
C PRO A 95 6.88 32.34 3.55
N LYS A 96 8.16 32.65 3.78
CA LYS A 96 9.29 32.15 2.97
C LYS A 96 9.64 30.70 3.28
N ASN A 97 9.42 30.26 4.51
CA ASN A 97 9.73 28.91 4.97
C ASN A 97 8.69 28.40 5.99
N TRP A 98 8.84 27.12 6.35
CA TRP A 98 7.96 26.45 7.29
C TRP A 98 7.95 27.11 8.68
N GLN A 99 9.11 27.47 9.20
CA GLN A 99 9.25 28.08 10.53
C GLN A 99 8.51 29.41 10.61
N GLU A 100 8.62 30.24 9.57
CA GLU A 100 7.89 31.51 9.48
C GLU A 100 6.38 31.28 9.42
N LEU A 101 5.91 30.28 8.66
CA LEU A 101 4.50 29.92 8.60
C LEU A 101 3.96 29.53 9.98
N ILE A 102 4.69 28.72 10.74
CA ILE A 102 4.28 28.28 12.08
C ILE A 102 4.28 29.42 13.08
N SER A 103 5.34 30.24 13.12
CA SER A 103 5.40 31.42 13.99
C SER A 103 4.26 32.41 13.72
N LYS A 104 3.90 32.62 12.45
CA LYS A 104 2.76 33.48 12.07
C LYS A 104 1.42 32.84 12.44
N SER A 105 1.27 31.53 12.23
CA SER A 105 0.07 30.78 12.63
C SER A 105 -0.16 30.88 14.15
N TYR A 106 0.89 30.72 14.94
CA TYR A 106 0.83 30.86 16.39
C TYR A 106 0.47 32.28 16.84
N SER A 107 1.07 33.29 16.21
CA SER A 107 0.79 34.71 16.51
C SER A 107 -0.66 35.09 16.20
N ASP A 108 -1.26 34.47 15.18
CA ASP A 108 -2.67 34.66 14.80
C ASP A 108 -3.63 33.76 15.63
N GLY A 109 -3.12 33.00 16.61
CA GLY A 109 -3.92 32.15 17.48
C GLY A 109 -4.52 30.91 16.80
N VAL A 110 -3.91 30.44 15.70
CA VAL A 110 -4.36 29.24 14.98
C VAL A 110 -4.01 27.99 15.79
N ASP A 111 -4.98 27.10 15.96
CA ASP A 111 -4.75 25.78 16.56
C ASP A 111 -3.94 24.88 15.61
N LEU A 112 -2.71 24.59 16.03
CA LEU A 112 -1.74 23.76 15.33
C LEU A 112 -1.82 22.27 15.72
N SER A 113 -2.85 21.86 16.47
CA SER A 113 -3.17 20.46 16.73
C SER A 113 -4.47 20.03 16.09
N ALA A 114 -4.49 18.86 15.44
CA ALA A 114 -5.67 18.33 14.78
C ALA A 114 -5.89 16.87 15.15
N LYS A 115 -7.13 16.53 15.51
CA LYS A 115 -7.56 15.14 15.60
C LYS A 115 -8.43 14.82 14.39
N SER A 116 -8.12 13.75 13.69
CA SER A 116 -8.98 13.17 12.66
C SER A 116 -9.33 11.74 13.02
N MET A 117 -10.49 11.27 12.56
CA MET A 117 -10.86 9.87 12.60
C MET A 117 -11.23 9.49 11.18
N PHE A 118 -10.59 8.45 10.66
CA PHE A 118 -11.06 7.87 9.40
C PHE A 118 -12.30 7.03 9.69
N PHE A 119 -13.45 7.49 9.22
CA PHE A 119 -14.72 6.78 9.28
C PHE A 119 -15.48 7.07 7.99
N ASP A 120 -15.66 6.03 7.18
CA ASP A 120 -16.52 6.07 6.02
C ASP A 120 -17.79 5.22 6.32
N PRO A 121 -18.95 5.85 6.55
CA PRO A 121 -20.20 5.15 6.81
C PRO A 121 -20.73 4.38 5.59
N GLU A 122 -20.26 4.69 4.37
CA GLU A 122 -20.63 3.97 3.14
C GLU A 122 -19.75 2.72 2.91
N MET A 123 -18.72 2.49 3.74
CA MET A 123 -17.78 1.37 3.60
C MET A 123 -18.42 -0.02 3.83
N TYR A 124 -19.70 -0.05 4.19
CA TYR A 124 -20.47 -1.27 4.43
C TYR A 124 -21.68 -1.38 3.49
N PRO A 125 -21.87 -2.49 2.75
CA PRO A 125 -21.00 -3.66 2.59
C PRO A 125 -19.96 -3.50 1.47
N ILE A 126 -18.85 -4.28 1.54
CA ILE A 126 -17.71 -4.41 0.60
C ILE A 126 -17.77 -3.44 -0.61
N GLN A 127 -17.07 -2.30 -0.51
CA GLN A 127 -17.02 -1.33 -1.61
C GLN A 127 -16.12 -1.77 -2.77
N TYR A 128 -15.08 -2.58 -2.52
CA TYR A 128 -14.11 -2.97 -3.54
C TYR A 128 -13.49 -4.34 -3.23
N SER A 129 -13.31 -5.16 -4.27
CA SER A 129 -12.51 -6.38 -4.21
C SER A 129 -11.19 -6.14 -4.93
N SER A 130 -10.07 -6.42 -4.28
CA SER A 130 -8.78 -6.48 -4.97
C SER A 130 -8.74 -7.71 -5.84
N TYR A 131 -8.38 -7.53 -7.11
CA TYR A 131 -8.19 -8.61 -8.05
C TYR A 131 -6.71 -8.83 -8.30
N GLY A 132 -6.36 -10.06 -8.65
CA GLY A 132 -5.01 -10.36 -9.07
C GLY A 132 -4.96 -11.65 -9.88
N ALA A 133 -3.79 -11.97 -10.37
CA ALA A 133 -3.47 -13.26 -10.92
C ALA A 133 -1.99 -13.55 -10.70
N THR A 134 -1.66 -14.83 -10.55
CA THR A 134 -0.27 -15.28 -10.43
C THR A 134 0.00 -16.37 -11.46
N CYS A 135 1.17 -16.32 -12.09
CA CYS A 135 1.69 -17.33 -13.00
C CYS A 135 3.01 -17.84 -12.44
N THR A 136 3.06 -19.10 -12.03
CA THR A 136 4.24 -19.69 -11.37
C THR A 136 4.71 -20.92 -12.12
N GLU A 137 6.01 -20.97 -12.38
CA GLU A 137 6.71 -22.14 -12.92
C GLU A 137 7.65 -22.70 -11.87
N ALA A 138 7.60 -24.03 -11.73
CA ALA A 138 8.46 -24.77 -10.83
C ALA A 138 9.05 -25.99 -11.54
N GLU A 139 10.23 -26.39 -11.11
CA GLU A 139 10.85 -27.67 -11.47
C GLU A 139 10.86 -28.59 -10.26
N LEU A 140 10.62 -29.87 -10.48
CA LEU A 140 10.61 -30.96 -9.51
C LEU A 140 11.63 -32.02 -9.91
N ASP A 141 12.50 -32.37 -8.98
CA ASP A 141 13.25 -33.61 -9.01
C ASP A 141 12.38 -34.76 -8.49
N VAL A 142 12.06 -35.71 -9.37
CA VAL A 142 11.16 -36.81 -9.06
C VAL A 142 11.82 -37.86 -8.16
N LEU A 143 13.16 -37.93 -8.14
CA LEU A 143 13.90 -38.91 -7.34
C LEU A 143 14.07 -38.44 -5.89
N THR A 144 14.27 -37.13 -5.68
CA THR A 144 14.52 -36.56 -4.35
C THR A 144 13.30 -35.87 -3.74
N GLY A 145 12.31 -35.48 -4.55
CA GLY A 145 11.17 -34.66 -4.14
C GLY A 145 11.52 -33.17 -4.00
N GLU A 146 12.75 -32.76 -4.29
CA GLU A 146 13.17 -31.36 -4.26
C GLU A 146 12.43 -30.57 -5.34
N SER A 147 11.93 -29.38 -4.99
CA SER A 147 11.32 -28.47 -5.96
C SER A 147 11.90 -27.07 -5.84
N GLN A 148 11.98 -26.40 -7.00
CA GLN A 148 12.50 -25.05 -7.11
C GLN A 148 11.53 -24.21 -7.94
N ILE A 149 11.20 -23.02 -7.44
CA ILE A 149 10.49 -22.00 -8.22
C ILE A 149 11.47 -21.40 -9.22
N LEU A 150 11.16 -21.53 -10.51
CA LEU A 150 11.97 -20.97 -11.58
C LEU A 150 11.60 -19.50 -11.85
N ARG A 151 10.29 -19.22 -11.88
CA ARG A 151 9.76 -17.88 -12.14
C ARG A 151 8.34 -17.74 -11.63
N THR A 152 8.04 -16.58 -11.05
CA THR A 152 6.70 -16.16 -10.68
C THR A 152 6.42 -14.78 -11.25
N ASP A 153 5.31 -14.63 -11.96
CA ASP A 153 4.78 -13.36 -12.45
C ASP A 153 3.48 -13.04 -11.69
N ILE A 154 3.39 -11.84 -11.11
CA ILE A 154 2.23 -11.40 -10.34
C ILE A 154 1.63 -10.16 -11.00
N LEU A 155 0.32 -10.18 -11.21
CA LEU A 155 -0.47 -8.99 -11.54
C LEU A 155 -1.45 -8.76 -10.38
N TYR A 156 -1.46 -7.56 -9.84
CA TYR A 156 -2.32 -7.20 -8.73
C TYR A 156 -2.94 -5.82 -8.98
N ASP A 157 -4.26 -5.75 -8.84
CA ASP A 157 -5.02 -4.51 -8.85
C ASP A 157 -5.02 -3.92 -7.44
N CYS A 158 -4.35 -2.78 -7.31
CA CYS A 158 -4.22 -2.02 -6.06
C CYS A 158 -5.01 -0.70 -6.08
N GLY A 159 -5.86 -0.47 -7.10
CA GLY A 159 -6.52 0.81 -7.29
C GLY A 159 -5.54 1.95 -7.57
N GLN A 160 -5.87 3.16 -7.12
CA GLN A 160 -4.96 4.31 -7.17
C GLN A 160 -4.05 4.29 -5.93
N ARG A 161 -2.74 4.39 -6.18
CA ARG A 161 -1.69 4.37 -5.15
C ARG A 161 -1.29 5.77 -4.72
#